data_AF-T2GJ70-F1
#
_entry.id   AF-T2GJ70-F1
#
_cell.length_a   1.000
_cell.length_b   1.000
_cell.length_c   1.000
_cell.angle_alpha   90.00
_cell.angle_beta   90.00
_cell.angle_gamma   90.00
#
_symmetry.space_group_name_H-M   'P 1'
#
loop_
_entity.id
_entity.type
_entity.pdbx_description
1 polymer ?
#
loop_
_entity_poly.entity_id
_entity_poly.type
_entity_poly.pdbx_seq_one_letter_code
_entity_poly.pdbx_strand_id
1 'polypeptide(L)'
;MDEGGVLSIDFLFATLIALIIIAGMVSMVDSELSRTQAGELGQARMMGERVAGAVNAAYTNGPGFAVNLTLPSDFPYTVEVRNGQVTVFYKSQRIKLSIIPKVNVTTTNMTPGKYTVRNQNGTITVTKIT
;
A
#
# COMPACT_ATOMS: atom_id res chain seq x y z
N MET A 1 22.49 0.41 62.04
CA MET A 1 21.33 0.24 61.15
C MET A 1 21.80 0.66 59.77
N ASP A 2 21.77 -0.27 58.82
CA ASP A 2 22.23 -0.08 57.44
C ASP A 2 21.25 0.79 56.65
N GLU A 3 21.40 2.11 56.75
CA GLU A 3 20.59 3.06 55.96
C GLU A 3 20.98 3.07 54.47
N GLY A 4 22.22 2.67 54.14
CA GLY A 4 22.69 2.56 52.74
C GLY A 4 22.14 1.34 51.98
N GLY A 5 21.79 0.26 52.68
CA GLY A 5 21.23 -0.96 52.06
C GLY A 5 19.77 -0.79 51.62
N VAL A 6 18.97 -0.09 52.42
CA VAL A 6 17.55 0.18 52.13
C VAL A 6 17.40 1.10 50.91
N LEU A 7 18.19 2.18 50.84
CA LEU A 7 18.14 3.15 49.75
C LEU A 7 18.57 2.54 48.39
N SER A 8 19.48 1.57 48.43
CA SER A 8 19.97 0.84 47.25
C SER A 8 18.93 -0.17 46.72
N ILE A 9 18.19 -0.84 47.60
CA ILE A 9 17.14 -1.80 47.23
C ILE A 9 15.92 -1.08 46.65
N ASP A 10 15.52 0.04 47.25
CA ASP A 10 14.41 0.86 46.73
C ASP A 10 14.73 1.41 45.34
N PHE A 11 15.98 1.82 45.11
CA PHE A 11 16.45 2.25 43.79
C PHE A 11 16.49 1.10 42.77
N LEU A 12 16.93 -0.09 43.17
CA LEU A 12 16.92 -1.29 42.32
C LEU A 12 15.48 -1.66 41.91
N PHE A 13 14.54 -1.59 42.86
CA PHE A 13 13.13 -1.85 42.57
C PHE A 13 12.52 -0.79 41.66
N ALA A 14 12.80 0.49 41.92
CA ALA A 14 12.31 1.59 41.09
C ALA A 14 12.85 1.50 39.65
N THR A 15 14.12 1.17 39.48
CA THR A 15 14.73 0.99 38.15
C THR A 15 14.17 -0.23 37.41
N LEU A 16 13.92 -1.35 38.10
CA LEU A 16 13.27 -2.52 37.51
C LEU A 16 11.86 -2.20 37.03
N ILE A 17 11.06 -1.51 37.86
CA ILE A 17 9.71 -1.08 37.49
C ILE A 17 9.77 -0.13 36.28
N ALA A 18 10.69 0.84 36.28
CA ALA A 18 10.87 1.75 35.17
C ALA A 18 11.23 1.00 33.86
N LEU A 19 12.10 0.00 33.91
CA LEU A 19 12.45 -0.82 32.75
C LEU A 19 11.26 -1.62 32.21
N ILE A 20 10.43 -2.18 33.09
CA ILE A 20 9.21 -2.91 32.69
C ILE A 20 8.23 -1.97 31.98
N ILE A 21 8.03 -0.76 32.53
CA ILE A 21 7.15 0.25 31.93
C ILE A 21 7.67 0.66 30.56
N ILE A 22 8.97 0.98 30.44
CA ILE A 22 9.59 1.39 29.18
C ILE A 22 9.47 0.26 28.14
N ALA A 23 9.75 -0.99 28.52
CA ALA A 23 9.62 -2.14 27.62
C ALA A 23 8.18 -2.31 27.12
N GLY A 24 7.19 -2.15 28.00
CA GLY A 24 5.78 -2.17 27.63
C GLY A 24 5.39 -1.06 26.64
N MET A 25 5.89 0.15 26.87
CA MET A 25 5.65 1.28 25.96
C MET A 25 6.27 1.05 24.58
N VAL A 26 7.49 0.52 24.51
CA VAL A 26 8.16 0.19 23.24
C VAL A 26 7.34 -0.84 22.45
N SER A 27 6.86 -1.90 23.11
CA SER A 27 6.01 -2.91 22.47
C SER A 27 4.69 -2.34 21.95
N MET A 28 4.11 -1.38 22.65
CA MET A 28 2.87 -0.73 22.24
C MET A 28 3.08 0.15 21.00
N VAL A 29 4.17 0.92 20.96
CA VAL A 29 4.54 1.74 19.80
C VAL A 29 4.80 0.85 18.57
N ASP A 30 5.53 -0.24 18.73
CA ASP A 30 5.82 -1.16 17.63
C ASP A 30 4.55 -1.82 17.06
N SER A 31 3.62 -2.18 17.95
CA SER A 31 2.31 -2.71 17.56
C SER A 31 1.49 -1.71 16.74
N GLU A 32 1.50 -0.43 17.12
CA GLU A 32 0.75 0.62 16.43
C GLU A 32 1.37 0.95 15.06
N LEU A 33 2.71 1.00 14.98
CA LEU A 33 3.44 1.15 13.73
C LEU A 33 3.15 -0.01 12.77
N SER A 34 3.14 -1.24 13.28
CA SER A 34 2.82 -2.44 12.49
C SER A 34 1.39 -2.41 11.95
N ARG A 35 0.41 -2.01 12.78
CA ARG A 35 -0.99 -1.84 12.35
C ARG A 35 -1.13 -0.77 11.28
N THR A 36 -0.43 0.35 11.44
CA THR A 36 -0.44 1.44 10.47
C THR A 36 0.09 0.97 9.12
N GLN A 37 1.23 0.29 9.11
CA GLN A 37 1.81 -0.28 7.88
C GLN A 37 0.87 -1.26 7.20
N ALA A 38 0.21 -2.14 7.96
CA ALA A 38 -0.76 -3.07 7.41
C ALA A 38 -1.97 -2.34 6.77
N GLY A 39 -2.45 -1.27 7.41
CA GLY A 39 -3.52 -0.43 6.87
C GLY A 39 -3.14 0.27 5.56
N GLU A 40 -1.95 0.88 5.51
CA GLU A 40 -1.42 1.52 4.32
C GLU A 40 -1.22 0.53 3.15
N LEU A 41 -0.74 -0.69 3.45
CA LEU A 41 -0.62 -1.75 2.44
C LEU A 41 -1.98 -2.23 1.93
N GLY A 42 -2.97 -2.29 2.81
CA GLY A 42 -4.36 -2.55 2.43
C GLY A 42 -4.89 -1.49 1.45
N GLN A 43 -4.62 -0.22 1.72
CA GLN A 43 -4.99 0.88 0.82
C GLN A 43 -4.27 0.80 -0.53
N ALA A 44 -2.95 0.55 -0.53
CA ALA A 44 -2.17 0.36 -1.75
C ALA A 44 -2.72 -0.81 -2.58
N ARG A 45 -3.11 -1.92 -1.93
CA ARG A 45 -3.76 -3.06 -2.59
C ARG A 45 -5.09 -2.65 -3.22
N MET A 46 -5.94 -1.92 -2.50
CA MET A 46 -7.21 -1.43 -3.03
C MET A 46 -7.01 -0.57 -4.28
N MET A 47 -5.96 0.26 -4.34
CA MET A 47 -5.67 1.04 -5.55
C MET A 47 -5.31 0.15 -6.74
N GLY A 48 -4.52 -0.90 -6.49
CA GLY A 48 -4.22 -1.91 -7.50
C GLY A 48 -5.48 -2.63 -8.00
N GLU A 49 -6.39 -3.00 -7.10
CA GLU A 49 -7.65 -3.68 -7.46
C GLU A 49 -8.56 -2.77 -8.29
N ARG A 50 -8.60 -1.46 -7.99
CA ARG A 50 -9.33 -0.48 -8.82
C ARG A 50 -8.76 -0.39 -10.24
N VAL A 51 -7.43 -0.34 -10.36
CA VAL A 51 -6.76 -0.28 -11.67
C VAL A 51 -6.98 -1.59 -12.44
N ALA A 52 -6.81 -2.73 -11.78
CA ALA A 52 -7.07 -4.05 -12.34
C ALA A 52 -8.53 -4.18 -12.81
N GLY A 53 -9.49 -3.73 -11.99
CA GLY A 53 -10.91 -3.68 -12.33
C GLY A 53 -11.20 -2.81 -13.54
N ALA A 54 -10.61 -1.63 -13.64
CA ALA A 54 -10.76 -0.74 -14.80
C ALA A 54 -10.19 -1.36 -16.09
N VAL A 55 -9.02 -1.99 -16.02
CA VAL A 55 -8.39 -2.70 -17.13
C VAL A 55 -9.24 -3.89 -17.57
N ASN A 56 -9.72 -4.69 -16.61
CA ASN A 56 -10.59 -5.82 -16.87
C ASN A 56 -11.90 -5.36 -17.53
N ALA A 57 -12.53 -4.31 -17.01
CA ALA A 57 -13.75 -3.74 -17.59
C ALA A 57 -13.51 -3.25 -19.03
N ALA A 58 -12.40 -2.55 -19.29
CA ALA A 58 -12.07 -2.12 -20.65
C ALA A 58 -11.85 -3.31 -21.60
N TYR A 59 -11.23 -4.39 -21.10
CA TYR A 59 -11.04 -5.60 -21.89
C TYR A 59 -12.35 -6.34 -22.18
N THR A 60 -13.16 -6.61 -21.15
CA THR A 60 -14.38 -7.41 -21.26
C THR A 60 -15.49 -6.72 -22.05
N ASN A 61 -15.59 -5.39 -21.95
CA ASN A 61 -16.58 -4.61 -22.72
C ASN A 61 -16.16 -4.40 -24.19
N GLY A 62 -14.92 -4.77 -24.54
CA GLY A 62 -14.46 -4.82 -25.93
C GLY A 62 -14.04 -3.47 -26.52
N PRO A 63 -13.71 -3.46 -27.82
CA PRO A 63 -13.16 -2.29 -28.52
C PRO A 63 -14.05 -1.05 -28.43
N GLY A 64 -13.44 0.12 -28.20
CA GLY A 64 -14.14 1.40 -28.13
C GLY A 64 -14.61 1.76 -26.73
N PHE A 65 -14.72 0.80 -25.80
CA PHE A 65 -15.04 1.08 -24.41
C PHE A 65 -13.90 1.82 -23.70
N ALA A 66 -14.29 2.78 -22.86
CA ALA A 66 -13.36 3.55 -22.03
C ALA A 66 -13.96 3.74 -20.63
N VAL A 67 -13.10 3.68 -19.62
CA VAL A 67 -13.45 3.97 -18.24
C VAL A 67 -12.49 4.99 -17.67
N ASN A 68 -13.04 5.99 -16.97
CA ASN A 68 -12.24 6.98 -16.26
C ASN A 68 -11.90 6.45 -14.87
N LEU A 69 -10.64 6.57 -14.51
CA LEU A 69 -10.07 6.15 -13.25
C LEU A 69 -9.44 7.35 -12.56
N THR A 70 -9.78 7.57 -11.30
CA THR A 70 -9.12 8.57 -10.46
C THR A 70 -8.31 7.85 -9.40
N LEU A 71 -7.00 8.10 -9.42
CA LEU A 71 -6.04 7.62 -8.45
C LEU A 71 -5.85 8.71 -7.39
N PRO A 72 -6.29 8.49 -6.14
CA PRO A 72 -6.17 9.48 -5.06
C PRO A 72 -4.70 9.75 -4.74
N SER A 73 -4.41 10.97 -4.27
CA SER A 73 -3.07 11.45 -3.92
C SER A 73 -2.81 11.43 -2.41
N ASP A 74 -3.64 10.72 -1.64
CA ASP A 74 -3.59 10.70 -0.17
C ASP A 74 -2.27 10.15 0.37
N PHE A 75 -1.56 9.34 -0.42
CA PHE A 75 -0.23 8.81 -0.10
C PHE A 75 0.58 8.55 -1.38
N PRO A 76 1.93 8.48 -1.29
CA PRO A 76 2.79 8.24 -2.44
C PRO A 76 2.82 6.76 -2.82
N TYR A 77 2.32 6.42 -4.01
CA TYR A 77 2.43 5.10 -4.62
C TYR A 77 2.59 5.23 -6.12
N THR A 78 3.07 4.15 -6.76
CA THR A 78 3.05 4.02 -8.22
C THR A 78 2.38 2.71 -8.60
N VAL A 79 1.72 2.71 -9.75
CA VAL A 79 1.07 1.52 -10.30
C VAL A 79 1.64 1.25 -11.68
N GLU A 80 2.22 0.07 -11.88
CA GLU A 80 2.59 -0.43 -13.20
C GLU A 80 1.48 -1.35 -13.70
N VAL A 81 0.97 -1.07 -14.90
CA VAL A 81 0.07 -1.95 -15.63
C VAL A 81 0.86 -2.61 -16.73
N ARG A 82 0.77 -3.93 -16.87
CA ARG A 82 1.40 -4.71 -17.94
C ARG A 82 0.56 -5.93 -18.30
N ASN A 83 0.96 -6.65 -19.34
CA ASN A 83 0.32 -7.89 -19.77
C ASN A 83 0.11 -8.86 -18.59
N GLY A 84 -1.15 -9.20 -18.33
CA GLY A 84 -1.55 -10.17 -17.30
C GLY A 84 -1.37 -9.73 -15.85
N GLN A 85 -0.81 -8.54 -15.58
CA GLN A 85 -0.53 -8.10 -14.21
C GLN A 85 -0.60 -6.58 -14.00
N VAL A 86 -1.07 -6.20 -12.81
CA VAL A 86 -0.91 -4.87 -12.22
C VAL A 86 0.00 -4.98 -11.00
N THR A 87 1.02 -4.14 -10.91
CA THR A 87 1.94 -4.08 -9.77
C THR A 87 1.83 -2.72 -9.09
N VAL A 88 1.50 -2.70 -7.80
CA VAL A 88 1.54 -1.48 -6.98
C VAL A 88 2.84 -1.44 -6.20
N PHE A 89 3.55 -0.32 -6.29
CA PHE A 89 4.75 -0.05 -5.51
C PHE A 89 4.41 0.97 -4.42
N TYR A 90 4.64 0.57 -3.18
CA TYR A 90 4.44 1.40 -2.01
C TYR A 90 5.58 1.19 -1.03
N LYS A 91 6.37 2.24 -0.75
CA LYS A 91 7.60 2.16 0.04
C LYS A 91 8.50 1.00 -0.49
N SER A 92 8.90 0.07 0.36
CA SER A 92 9.70 -1.12 -0.01
C SER A 92 8.85 -2.32 -0.42
N GLN A 93 7.53 -2.19 -0.48
CA GLN A 93 6.59 -3.28 -0.71
C GLN A 93 6.06 -3.27 -2.15
N ARG A 94 5.82 -4.47 -2.69
CA ARG A 94 5.30 -4.68 -4.05
C ARG A 94 4.09 -5.59 -4.01
N ILE A 95 2.95 -5.08 -4.43
CA ILE A 95 1.69 -5.82 -4.44
C ILE A 95 1.38 -6.18 -5.89
N LYS A 96 1.34 -7.47 -6.20
CA LYS A 96 1.07 -8.00 -7.54
C LYS A 96 -0.36 -8.51 -7.63
N LEU A 97 -1.10 -8.02 -8.61
CA LEU A 97 -2.48 -8.39 -8.90
C LEU A 97 -2.59 -8.91 -10.32
N SER A 98 -3.38 -9.96 -10.52
CA SER A 98 -3.59 -10.53 -11.85
C SER A 98 -4.74 -9.81 -12.54
N ILE A 99 -4.59 -9.56 -13.84
CA ILE A 99 -5.67 -9.05 -14.70
C ILE A 99 -6.05 -10.10 -15.75
N ILE A 100 -7.24 -9.95 -16.32
CA ILE A 100 -7.82 -10.80 -17.36
C ILE A 100 -6.99 -10.74 -18.64
N PRO A 101 -6.73 -9.56 -19.27
CA PRO A 101 -5.94 -9.50 -20.50
C PRO A 101 -4.49 -9.95 -20.26
N LYS A 102 -4.12 -11.09 -20.85
CA LYS A 102 -2.74 -11.64 -20.80
C LYS A 102 -1.82 -11.08 -21.87
N VAL A 103 -2.39 -10.43 -22.89
CA VAL A 103 -1.70 -9.84 -24.04
C VAL A 103 -2.39 -8.52 -24.41
N ASN A 104 -1.73 -7.73 -25.25
CA ASN A 104 -2.24 -6.45 -25.78
C ASN A 104 -2.59 -5.43 -24.68
N VAL A 105 -1.76 -5.34 -23.65
CA VAL A 105 -1.81 -4.26 -22.65
C VAL A 105 -0.56 -3.40 -22.81
N THR A 106 -0.76 -2.12 -23.13
CA THR A 106 0.35 -1.16 -23.16
C THR A 106 0.89 -0.99 -21.75
N THR A 107 2.20 -1.18 -21.59
CA THR A 107 2.84 -1.03 -20.29
C THR A 107 2.87 0.44 -19.90
N THR A 108 2.23 0.77 -18.78
CA THR A 108 2.10 2.15 -18.32
C THR A 108 2.37 2.23 -16.82
N ASN A 109 3.21 3.20 -16.43
CA ASN A 109 3.40 3.58 -15.05
C ASN A 109 2.47 4.75 -14.71
N MET A 110 1.71 4.61 -13.64
CA MET A 110 0.73 5.57 -13.17
C MET A 110 1.16 6.09 -11.80
N THR A 111 1.04 7.40 -11.62
CA THR A 111 1.09 8.09 -10.33
C THR A 111 -0.30 8.61 -9.99
N PRO A 112 -0.58 9.08 -8.76
CA PRO A 112 -1.84 9.74 -8.44
C PRO A 112 -2.27 10.77 -9.49
N GLY A 113 -3.55 10.79 -9.83
CA GLY A 113 -4.11 11.59 -10.92
C GLY A 113 -5.29 10.94 -11.63
N LYS A 114 -5.78 11.60 -12.67
CA LYS A 114 -6.91 11.11 -13.50
C LYS A 114 -6.39 10.43 -14.75
N TYR A 115 -6.98 9.29 -15.09
CA TYR A 115 -6.62 8.47 -16.24
C TYR A 115 -7.86 7.95 -16.94
N THR A 116 -7.74 7.69 -18.23
CA THR A 116 -8.71 6.91 -19.00
C THR A 116 -8.06 5.60 -19.38
N VAL A 117 -8.71 4.50 -19.03
CA VAL A 117 -8.37 3.16 -19.50
C VAL A 117 -9.29 2.86 -20.67
N ARG A 118 -8.72 2.63 -21.85
CA ARG A 118 -9.47 2.44 -23.09
C ARG A 118 -9.03 1.18 -23.81
N ASN A 119 -9.98 0.49 -24.41
CA ASN A 119 -9.72 -0.58 -25.35
C ASN A 119 -9.66 0.00 -26.77
N GLN A 120 -8.45 0.16 -27.30
CA GLN A 120 -8.17 0.58 -28.66
C GLN A 120 -8.01 -0.66 -29.54
N ASN A 121 -9.12 -1.08 -30.14
CA ASN A 121 -9.15 -2.18 -31.12
C ASN A 121 -8.53 -3.50 -30.60
N GLY A 122 -8.83 -3.87 -29.36
CA GLY A 122 -8.30 -5.07 -28.70
C GLY A 122 -7.04 -4.82 -27.85
N THR A 123 -6.46 -3.62 -27.91
CA THR A 123 -5.30 -3.23 -27.07
C THR A 123 -5.74 -2.30 -25.94
N ILE A 124 -5.42 -2.66 -24.70
CA ILE A 124 -5.69 -1.82 -23.54
C ILE A 124 -4.61 -0.75 -23.42
N THR A 125 -5.04 0.51 -23.51
CA THR A 125 -4.20 1.69 -23.35
C THR A 125 -4.66 2.49 -22.15
N VAL A 126 -3.70 2.97 -21.36
CA VAL A 126 -3.95 3.86 -20.23
C VAL A 126 -3.36 5.22 -20.54
N THR A 127 -4.19 6.25 -20.56
CA THR A 127 -3.79 7.63 -20.89
C THR A 127 -4.13 8.56 -19.74
N LYS A 128 -3.21 9.44 -19.35
CA LYS A 128 -3.47 10.45 -18.32
C LYS A 128 -4.41 11.53 -18.88
N ILE A 129 -5.41 11.92 -18.09
CA ILE A 129 -6.30 13.03 -18.39
C ILE A 129 -5.69 14.26 -17.71
N THR A 130 -5.33 15.26 -18.51
CA THR A 130 -4.83 16.55 -18.02
C THR A 130 -5.95 17.35 -17.39
#